data_AF-A0A7K7QMA0-F1
#
_entry.id   AF-A0A7K7QMA0-F1
#
_cell.length_a   1.000
_cell.length_b   1.000
_cell.length_c   1.000
_cell.angle_alpha   90.00
_cell.angle_beta   90.00
_cell.angle_gamma   90.00
#
_symmetry.space_group_name_H-M   'P 1'
#
loop_
_entity.id
_entity.type
_entity.pdbx_description
1 polymer ?
#
loop_
_entity_poly.entity_id
_entity_poly.type
_entity_poly.pdbx_seq_one_letter_code
_entity_poly.pdbx_strand_id
1 'polypeptide(L)'
;RRNGMTGDIYSMGLALQALETSSEFYAPRKWNRAQAFSVVYNQDYEQPMAIAQVLPSLVGKSYLNACGMCLVPTLALSPPTASIMVQLSITNTLKNYFHYSTSVCVPNNSTLLRVMKVARNEKPDIFCFQAEQTSWGPYVTSIHGLAGNKTERTYSQFFSCWSPLKKEVGTYKPKNWEHIQAIFSTY
;
A
#
# COMPACT_ATOMS: atom_id res chain seq x y z
N ARG A 1 -10.70 9.99 -19.90
CA ARG A 1 -10.23 10.34 -18.54
C ARG A 1 -9.59 11.73 -18.63
N ARG A 2 -10.00 12.71 -17.80
CA ARG A 2 -9.65 14.14 -17.98
C ARG A 2 -8.42 14.63 -17.21
N ASN A 3 -7.76 13.76 -16.43
CA ASN A 3 -6.80 14.21 -15.42
C ASN A 3 -5.35 13.77 -15.71
N GLY A 4 -5.03 13.26 -16.91
CA GLY A 4 -3.66 12.85 -17.27
C GLY A 4 -3.12 11.61 -16.56
N MET A 5 -3.93 10.94 -15.73
CA MET A 5 -3.56 9.78 -14.91
C MET A 5 -3.94 8.46 -15.60
N THR A 6 -2.95 7.58 -15.80
CA THR A 6 -3.09 6.24 -16.38
C THR A 6 -2.92 5.20 -15.28
N GLY A 7 -4.03 4.63 -14.82
CA GLY A 7 -4.04 3.71 -13.66
C GLY A 7 -4.24 4.47 -12.34
N ASP A 8 -3.50 4.08 -11.31
CA ASP A 8 -3.36 4.80 -10.03
C ASP A 8 -1.95 5.39 -9.80
N ILE A 9 -1.75 6.09 -8.67
CA ILE A 9 -0.50 6.78 -8.34
C ILE A 9 0.72 5.86 -8.21
N TYR A 10 0.50 4.57 -7.92
CA TYR A 10 1.55 3.57 -7.76
C TYR A 10 1.88 2.90 -9.10
N SER A 11 0.90 2.77 -10.00
CA SER A 11 1.12 2.27 -11.36
C SER A 11 1.61 3.34 -12.37
N MET A 12 1.50 4.63 -12.02
CA MET A 12 1.73 5.74 -12.94
C MET A 12 3.20 5.82 -13.40
N GLY A 13 4.17 5.53 -12.53
CA GLY A 13 5.59 5.50 -12.88
C GLY A 13 5.90 4.46 -13.96
N LEU A 14 5.38 3.24 -13.82
CA LEU A 14 5.53 2.19 -14.83
C LEU A 14 4.81 2.54 -16.13
N ALA A 15 3.63 3.16 -16.04
CA ALA A 15 2.90 3.62 -17.22
C ALA A 15 3.66 4.71 -17.99
N LEU A 16 4.34 5.64 -17.30
CA LEU A 16 5.21 6.64 -17.94
C LEU A 16 6.37 5.97 -18.68
N GLN A 17 7.08 5.04 -18.04
CA GLN A 17 8.20 4.34 -18.68
C GLN A 17 7.74 3.60 -19.93
N ALA A 18 6.66 2.82 -19.83
CA ALA A 18 6.13 2.03 -20.95
C ALA A 18 5.73 2.92 -22.13
N LEU A 19 5.02 4.03 -21.86
CA LEU A 19 4.59 4.96 -22.88
C LEU A 19 5.79 5.68 -23.53
N GLU A 20 6.76 6.18 -22.75
CA GLU A 20 7.97 6.82 -23.29
C GLU A 20 8.78 5.87 -24.20
N THR A 21 8.83 4.58 -23.88
CA THR A 21 9.54 3.57 -24.69
C THR A 21 8.75 3.05 -25.89
N SER A 22 7.44 3.33 -25.99
CA SER A 22 6.55 2.81 -27.03
C SER A 22 5.98 3.91 -27.93
N SER A 23 6.70 5.02 -28.06
CA SER A 23 6.25 6.23 -28.78
C SER A 23 5.91 6.01 -30.26
N GLU A 24 6.39 4.92 -30.86
CA GLU A 24 6.07 4.51 -32.23
C GLU A 24 4.62 4.02 -32.41
N PHE A 25 3.95 3.61 -31.32
CA PHE A 25 2.62 2.99 -31.37
C PHE A 25 1.44 3.94 -31.10
N TYR A 26 1.70 5.23 -30.83
CA TYR A 26 0.63 6.20 -30.61
C TYR A 26 0.98 7.62 -31.09
N ALA A 27 -0.02 8.33 -31.61
CA ALA A 27 0.15 9.72 -32.02
C ALA A 27 0.26 10.65 -30.80
N PRO A 28 1.13 11.69 -30.82
CA PRO A 28 1.32 12.64 -29.70
C PRO A 28 0.03 13.31 -29.20
N ARG A 29 -0.99 13.44 -30.05
CA ARG A 29 -2.31 13.98 -29.67
C ARG A 29 -3.13 13.07 -28.75
N LYS A 30 -2.77 11.79 -28.58
CA LYS A 30 -3.49 10.84 -27.71
C LYS A 30 -2.96 10.79 -26.28
N TRP A 31 -1.74 11.29 -26.02
CA TRP A 31 -1.13 11.28 -24.70
C TRP A 31 -0.33 12.56 -24.43
N ASN A 32 -0.69 13.29 -23.37
CA ASN A 32 0.01 14.50 -22.95
C ASN A 32 1.05 14.17 -21.87
N ARG A 33 2.31 14.04 -22.30
CA ARG A 33 3.46 13.76 -21.42
C ARG A 33 3.61 14.80 -20.29
N ALA A 34 3.48 16.10 -20.60
CA ALA A 34 3.64 17.16 -19.62
C ALA A 34 2.57 17.10 -18.52
N GLN A 35 1.33 16.79 -18.90
CA GLN A 35 0.24 16.60 -17.94
C GLN A 35 0.48 15.37 -17.06
N ALA A 36 0.90 14.25 -17.66
CA ALA A 36 1.18 13.00 -16.95
C ALA A 36 2.36 13.13 -15.97
N PHE A 37 3.41 13.85 -16.37
CA PHE A 37 4.56 14.17 -15.52
C PHE A 37 4.18 15.07 -14.34
N SER A 38 3.38 16.11 -14.58
CA SER A 38 2.92 17.03 -13.53
C SER A 38 2.10 16.32 -12.45
N VAL A 39 1.26 15.35 -12.83
CA VAL A 39 0.48 14.55 -11.86
C VAL A 39 1.39 13.75 -10.94
N VAL A 40 2.51 13.23 -11.45
CA VAL A 40 3.48 12.43 -10.71
C VAL A 40 4.39 13.30 -9.85
N TYR A 41 4.90 14.39 -10.42
CA TYR A 41 5.82 15.30 -9.75
C TYR A 41 5.21 15.95 -8.49
N ASN A 42 3.90 16.22 -8.51
CA ASN A 42 3.20 16.87 -7.40
C ASN A 42 2.63 15.88 -6.35
N GLN A 43 3.08 14.62 -6.33
CA GLN A 43 2.63 13.62 -5.35
C GLN A 43 3.68 13.39 -4.26
N ASP A 44 3.21 13.29 -3.02
CA ASP A 44 4.04 12.91 -1.88
C ASP A 44 4.16 11.38 -1.79
N TYR A 45 5.30 10.86 -2.23
CA TYR A 45 5.64 9.44 -2.13
C TYR A 45 6.33 9.15 -0.79
N GLU A 46 5.62 8.47 0.10
CA GLU A 46 6.19 8.05 1.40
C GLU A 46 6.83 6.64 1.36
N GLN A 47 6.55 5.86 0.31
CA GLN A 47 7.06 4.48 0.18
C GLN A 47 8.31 4.41 -0.70
N PRO A 48 9.44 3.84 -0.23
CA PRO A 48 10.67 3.71 -1.00
C PRO A 48 10.50 2.99 -2.34
N MET A 49 9.64 1.96 -2.40
CA MET A 49 9.38 1.23 -3.64
C MET A 49 8.56 2.06 -4.63
N ALA A 50 7.58 2.85 -4.16
CA ALA A 50 6.84 3.77 -5.01
C ALA A 50 7.76 4.86 -5.59
N ILE A 51 8.70 5.37 -4.76
CA ILE A 51 9.77 6.25 -5.22
C ILE A 51 10.63 5.54 -6.26
N ALA A 52 11.09 4.32 -6.00
CA ALA A 52 11.93 3.56 -6.93
C ALA A 52 11.25 3.30 -8.29
N GLN A 53 9.92 3.11 -8.31
CA GLN A 53 9.17 2.91 -9.55
C GLN A 53 8.98 4.19 -10.36
N VAL A 54 8.96 5.34 -9.71
CA VAL A 54 8.65 6.62 -10.35
C VAL A 54 9.89 7.47 -10.64
N LEU A 55 10.94 7.31 -9.82
CA LEU A 55 12.17 8.07 -9.90
C LEU A 55 12.85 7.98 -11.28
N PRO A 56 12.95 6.81 -11.94
CA PRO A 56 13.51 6.74 -13.29
C PRO A 56 12.79 7.67 -14.26
N SER A 57 11.45 7.64 -14.31
CA SER A 57 10.66 8.53 -15.18
C SER A 57 10.84 10.00 -14.83
N LEU A 58 10.94 10.35 -13.54
CA LEU A 58 11.16 11.72 -13.09
C LEU A 58 12.50 12.28 -13.55
N VAL A 59 13.53 11.44 -13.64
CA VAL A 59 14.86 11.84 -14.15
C VAL A 59 15.03 11.57 -15.66
N GLY A 60 13.95 11.29 -16.38
CA GLY A 60 13.97 11.01 -17.82
C GLY A 60 14.77 9.75 -18.19
N LYS A 61 14.79 8.76 -17.29
CA LYS A 61 15.44 7.45 -17.47
C LYS A 61 14.38 6.34 -17.48
N SER A 62 14.73 5.21 -18.07
CA SER A 62 13.98 3.96 -17.92
C SER A 62 14.89 2.89 -17.32
N TYR A 63 14.32 1.76 -16.89
CA TYR A 63 15.12 0.62 -16.44
C TYR A 63 16.12 0.11 -17.50
N LEU A 64 15.95 0.45 -18.77
CA LEU A 64 16.92 0.16 -19.85
C LEU A 64 18.23 0.94 -19.71
N ASN A 65 18.24 2.02 -18.92
CA ASN A 65 19.41 2.86 -18.67
C ASN A 65 20.18 2.47 -17.40
N ALA A 66 19.81 1.37 -16.74
CA ALA A 66 20.41 0.94 -15.50
C ALA A 66 21.74 0.19 -15.74
N CYS A 67 22.81 0.93 -16.04
CA CYS A 67 24.18 0.43 -15.92
C CYS A 67 24.87 1.08 -14.72
N GLY A 68 25.08 0.27 -13.67
CA GLY A 68 26.09 0.44 -12.62
C GLY A 68 26.17 1.79 -11.90
N MET A 69 25.36 2.02 -10.87
CA MET A 69 25.69 2.94 -9.77
C MET A 69 25.10 2.45 -8.44
N CYS A 70 25.87 2.58 -7.36
CA CYS A 70 25.50 2.19 -5.99
C CYS A 70 25.72 3.35 -5.00
N LEU A 71 24.89 3.31 -3.94
CA LEU A 71 24.99 3.89 -2.57
C LEU A 71 24.01 5.02 -2.22
N VAL A 72 23.30 4.83 -1.08
CA VAL A 72 22.54 5.86 -0.34
C VAL A 72 22.66 5.56 1.18
N PRO A 73 22.85 6.56 2.07
CA PRO A 73 22.84 6.36 3.52
C PRO A 73 21.45 6.57 4.14
N THR A 74 21.24 6.02 5.35
CA THR A 74 19.98 6.03 6.11
C THR A 74 19.99 7.09 7.23
N LEU A 75 18.87 7.79 7.49
CA LEU A 75 18.69 8.72 8.63
C LEU A 75 17.61 8.23 9.62
N ALA A 76 17.77 8.62 10.90
CA ALA A 76 17.04 8.11 12.08
C ALA A 76 15.72 8.86 12.43
N LEU A 77 14.91 8.22 13.28
CA LEU A 77 13.50 8.49 13.62
C LEU A 77 13.25 9.58 14.69
N SER A 78 12.06 10.19 14.59
CA SER A 78 11.52 11.37 15.33
C SER A 78 10.85 11.04 16.71
N PRO A 79 10.54 12.06 17.56
CA PRO A 79 10.21 11.95 19.00
C PRO A 79 8.73 11.57 19.31
N PRO A 80 8.33 11.34 20.58
CA PRO A 80 7.07 10.65 20.90
C PRO A 80 5.82 11.49 20.62
N THR A 81 4.91 10.88 19.86
CA THR A 81 3.63 11.43 19.43
C THR A 81 2.49 11.10 20.41
N ALA A 82 1.49 11.98 20.53
CA ALA A 82 0.23 11.71 21.24
C ALA A 82 -0.43 10.40 20.77
N SER A 83 -1.15 9.67 21.62
CA SER A 83 -1.80 8.42 21.20
C SER A 83 -3.11 8.66 20.43
N ILE A 84 -3.42 7.75 19.51
CA ILE A 84 -4.68 7.65 18.78
C ILE A 84 -5.35 6.31 19.08
N MET A 85 -6.67 6.27 18.98
CA MET A 85 -7.46 5.04 19.05
C MET A 85 -7.96 4.66 17.67
N VAL A 86 -7.82 3.39 17.28
CA VAL A 86 -8.21 2.87 15.98
C VAL A 86 -9.15 1.69 16.20
N GLN A 87 -10.27 1.64 15.49
CA GLN A 87 -11.14 0.45 15.49
C GLN A 87 -10.66 -0.52 14.42
N LEU A 88 -10.33 -1.74 14.80
CA LEU A 88 -9.92 -2.81 13.89
C LEU A 88 -10.98 -3.92 13.91
N SER A 89 -11.55 -4.23 12.75
CA SER A 89 -12.42 -5.38 12.58
C SER A 89 -11.87 -6.37 11.56
N ILE A 90 -12.07 -7.64 11.82
CA ILE A 90 -11.75 -8.75 10.92
C ILE A 90 -13.06 -9.48 10.58
N THR A 91 -13.28 -9.72 9.29
CA THR A 91 -14.51 -10.33 8.79
C THR A 91 -14.19 -11.40 7.76
N ASN A 92 -14.87 -12.52 7.84
CA ASN A 92 -14.87 -13.53 6.79
C ASN A 92 -16.30 -13.72 6.26
N THR A 93 -16.49 -13.49 4.97
CA THR A 93 -17.80 -13.61 4.30
C THR A 93 -17.88 -14.81 3.37
N LEU A 94 -16.79 -15.56 3.15
CA LEU A 94 -16.73 -16.63 2.15
C LEU A 94 -17.28 -17.96 2.67
N LYS A 95 -16.73 -18.49 3.76
CA LYS A 95 -17.14 -19.76 4.40
C LYS A 95 -16.90 -19.68 5.90
N ASN A 96 -17.82 -20.17 6.74
CA ASN A 96 -17.75 -20.04 8.20
C ASN A 96 -17.66 -18.55 8.63
N TYR A 97 -18.79 -17.86 8.46
CA TYR A 97 -18.88 -16.43 8.74
C TYR A 97 -18.40 -16.11 10.16
N PHE A 98 -17.55 -15.10 10.26
CA PHE A 98 -17.23 -14.48 11.53
C PHE A 98 -17.02 -12.97 11.36
N HIS A 99 -17.22 -12.25 12.45
CA HIS A 99 -16.93 -10.84 12.55
C HIS A 99 -16.44 -10.54 13.97
N TYR A 100 -15.22 -10.02 14.09
CA TYR A 100 -14.64 -9.60 15.35
C TYR A 100 -14.15 -8.16 15.24
N SER A 101 -14.31 -7.40 16.32
CA SER A 101 -13.89 -6.00 16.38
C SER A 101 -13.23 -5.69 17.72
N THR A 102 -12.24 -4.78 17.68
CA THR A 102 -11.58 -4.27 18.88
C THR A 102 -11.11 -2.84 18.65
N SER A 103 -11.00 -2.07 19.74
CA SER A 103 -10.38 -0.75 19.70
C SER A 103 -8.95 -0.85 20.21
N VAL A 104 -8.01 -0.24 19.50
CA VAL A 104 -6.58 -0.34 19.76
C VAL A 104 -6.00 1.04 19.97
N CYS A 105 -5.27 1.23 21.06
CA CYS A 105 -4.54 2.47 21.33
C CYS A 105 -3.09 2.36 20.84
N VAL A 106 -2.65 3.29 19.98
CA VAL A 106 -1.28 3.34 19.45
C VAL A 106 -0.76 4.77 19.43
N PRO A 107 0.56 5.00 19.49
CA PRO A 107 1.12 6.33 19.24
C PRO A 107 0.68 6.87 17.88
N ASN A 108 0.39 8.18 17.79
CA ASN A 108 0.09 8.84 16.52
C ASN A 108 1.24 8.64 15.53
N ASN A 109 0.91 8.58 14.25
CA ASN A 109 1.79 8.16 13.14
C ASN A 109 2.23 6.68 13.16
N SER A 110 1.66 5.84 14.05
CA SER A 110 1.84 4.39 13.95
C SER A 110 1.26 3.84 12.65
N THR A 111 1.86 2.77 12.15
CA THR A 111 1.39 2.07 10.95
C THR A 111 0.25 1.09 11.30
N LEU A 112 -0.55 0.71 10.30
CA LEU A 112 -1.59 -0.30 10.47
C LEU A 112 -1.01 -1.64 10.94
N LEU A 113 0.21 -2.00 10.52
CA LEU A 113 0.90 -3.17 11.05
C LEU A 113 1.13 -3.07 12.56
N ARG A 114 1.44 -1.87 13.09
CA ARG A 114 1.56 -1.67 14.54
C ARG A 114 0.22 -1.86 15.24
N VAL A 115 -0.87 -1.35 14.67
CA VAL A 115 -2.23 -1.57 15.18
C VAL A 115 -2.55 -3.07 15.24
N MET A 116 -2.26 -3.82 14.16
CA MET A 116 -2.47 -5.28 14.14
C MET A 116 -1.62 -6.02 15.19
N LYS A 117 -0.35 -5.62 15.38
CA LYS A 117 0.52 -6.20 16.42
C LYS A 117 -0.02 -5.96 17.82
N VAL A 118 -0.56 -4.78 18.12
CA VAL A 118 -1.15 -4.50 19.43
C VAL A 118 -2.46 -5.28 19.61
N ALA A 119 -3.35 -5.31 18.61
CA ALA A 119 -4.58 -6.12 18.67
C ALA A 119 -4.29 -7.60 18.92
N ARG A 120 -3.27 -8.15 18.26
CA ARG A 120 -2.79 -9.52 18.49
C ARG A 120 -2.29 -9.75 19.90
N ASN A 121 -1.55 -8.80 20.47
CA ASN A 121 -1.03 -8.95 21.84
C ASN A 121 -2.16 -8.90 22.88
N GLU A 122 -3.22 -8.13 22.63
CA GLU A 122 -4.39 -8.06 23.52
C GLU A 122 -5.30 -9.29 23.40
N LYS A 123 -5.51 -9.77 22.18
CA LYS A 123 -6.45 -10.86 21.86
C LYS A 123 -5.82 -11.80 20.83
N PRO A 124 -4.83 -12.62 21.25
CA PRO A 124 -4.03 -13.44 20.34
C PRO A 124 -4.87 -14.49 19.61
N ASP A 125 -5.87 -15.07 20.26
CA ASP A 125 -6.71 -16.11 19.64
C ASP A 125 -7.56 -15.56 18.48
N ILE A 126 -7.90 -14.27 18.52
CA ILE A 126 -8.78 -13.63 17.54
C ILE A 126 -7.95 -12.89 16.48
N PHE A 127 -7.00 -12.05 16.88
CA PHE A 127 -6.26 -11.17 15.99
C PHE A 127 -4.85 -11.70 15.66
N CYS A 128 -4.63 -13.02 15.77
CA CYS A 128 -3.42 -13.63 15.23
C CYS A 128 -3.33 -13.39 13.72
N PHE A 129 -2.12 -13.13 13.25
CA PHE A 129 -1.85 -12.94 11.83
C PHE A 129 -0.42 -13.37 11.49
N GLN A 130 -0.21 -13.76 10.24
CA GLN A 130 1.09 -14.01 9.66
C GLN A 130 1.39 -12.96 8.60
N ALA A 131 2.65 -12.59 8.47
CA ALA A 131 3.10 -11.65 7.45
C ALA A 131 4.47 -12.06 6.92
N GLU A 132 4.66 -11.85 5.62
CA GLU A 132 5.91 -12.09 4.92
C GLU A 132 6.53 -10.76 4.50
N GLN A 133 7.86 -10.68 4.55
CA GLN A 133 8.57 -9.50 4.07
C GLN A 133 8.66 -9.54 2.55
N THR A 134 8.18 -8.49 1.89
CA THR A 134 8.32 -8.29 0.44
C THR A 134 9.12 -7.02 0.15
N SER A 135 9.46 -6.79 -1.12
CA SER A 135 10.11 -5.56 -1.58
C SER A 135 9.25 -4.31 -1.39
N TRP A 136 7.93 -4.47 -1.26
CA TRP A 136 6.98 -3.37 -0.99
C TRP A 136 6.80 -3.10 0.51
N GLY A 137 7.12 -4.10 1.33
CA GLY A 137 6.89 -4.07 2.75
C GLY A 137 6.33 -5.39 3.28
N PRO A 138 5.96 -5.42 4.57
CA PRO A 138 5.32 -6.57 5.19
C PRO A 138 3.92 -6.79 4.59
N TYR A 139 3.74 -7.92 3.92
CA TYR A 139 2.48 -8.37 3.34
C TYR A 139 1.80 -9.37 4.27
N VAL A 140 0.53 -9.13 4.61
CA VAL A 140 -0.24 -10.03 5.50
C VAL A 140 -0.73 -11.22 4.71
N THR A 141 -0.27 -12.41 5.06
CA THR A 141 -0.61 -13.66 4.37
C THR A 141 -1.76 -14.41 5.04
N SER A 142 -1.96 -14.20 6.34
CA SER A 142 -3.05 -14.84 7.10
C SER A 142 -3.55 -13.97 8.24
N ILE A 143 -4.85 -14.03 8.53
CA ILE A 143 -5.50 -13.42 9.69
C ILE A 143 -6.46 -14.45 10.30
N HIS A 144 -6.43 -14.62 11.62
CA HIS A 144 -7.29 -15.55 12.36
C HIS A 144 -7.24 -16.98 11.77
N GLY A 145 -6.04 -17.43 11.41
CA GLY A 145 -5.80 -18.75 10.81
C GLY A 145 -6.28 -18.90 9.35
N LEU A 146 -6.93 -17.90 8.76
CA LEU A 146 -7.29 -17.92 7.34
C LEU A 146 -6.14 -17.37 6.51
N ALA A 147 -5.51 -18.23 5.71
CA ALA A 147 -4.44 -17.85 4.79
C ALA A 147 -4.99 -17.57 3.39
N GLY A 148 -4.46 -16.55 2.72
CA GLY A 148 -4.73 -16.34 1.31
C GLY A 148 -4.17 -17.47 0.45
N ASN A 149 -4.91 -17.87 -0.58
CA ASN A 149 -4.55 -18.97 -1.47
C ASN A 149 -4.60 -18.51 -2.93
N LYS A 150 -3.50 -18.69 -3.67
CA LYS A 150 -3.39 -18.29 -5.07
C LYS A 150 -4.29 -19.11 -6.00
N THR A 151 -4.46 -20.40 -5.72
CA THR A 151 -5.30 -21.32 -6.50
C THR A 151 -6.78 -21.02 -6.29
N GLU A 152 -7.18 -20.75 -5.04
CA GLU A 152 -8.56 -20.38 -4.70
C GLU A 152 -8.83 -18.88 -4.90
N ARG A 153 -7.80 -18.11 -5.26
CA ARG A 153 -7.82 -16.65 -5.45
C ARG A 153 -8.36 -15.90 -4.24
N THR A 154 -8.00 -16.35 -3.03
CA THR A 154 -8.44 -15.76 -1.76
C THR A 154 -7.34 -14.89 -1.13
N TYR A 155 -7.72 -13.81 -0.46
CA TYR A 155 -6.81 -12.90 0.23
C TYR A 155 -7.54 -12.04 1.26
N SER A 156 -6.80 -11.41 2.17
CA SER A 156 -7.33 -10.39 3.07
C SER A 156 -7.20 -8.99 2.45
N GLN A 157 -8.33 -8.35 2.20
CA GLN A 157 -8.39 -6.98 1.70
C GLN A 157 -8.66 -6.02 2.86
N PHE A 158 -7.91 -4.91 2.90
CA PHE A 158 -8.07 -3.89 3.93
C PHE A 158 -8.87 -2.69 3.42
N PHE A 159 -9.73 -2.15 4.29
CA PHE A 159 -10.57 -1.00 4.03
C PHE A 159 -10.47 0.03 5.16
N SER A 160 -10.58 1.30 4.81
CA SER A 160 -10.91 2.38 5.73
C SER A 160 -12.40 2.70 5.52
N CYS A 161 -13.22 2.36 6.51
CA CYS A 161 -14.67 2.31 6.37
C CYS A 161 -15.08 1.50 5.12
N TRP A 162 -15.51 2.17 4.04
CA TRP A 162 -16.00 1.54 2.80
C TRP A 162 -15.00 1.60 1.64
N SER A 163 -13.84 2.24 1.83
CA SER A 163 -12.86 2.45 0.77
C SER A 163 -11.68 1.50 0.91
N PRO A 164 -11.31 0.73 -0.13
CA PRO A 164 -10.14 -0.14 -0.06
C PRO A 164 -8.87 0.68 0.14
N LEU A 165 -7.99 0.21 1.01
CA LEU A 165 -6.71 0.84 1.24
C LEU A 165 -5.83 0.70 0.01
N LYS A 166 -5.18 1.80 -0.36
CA LYS A 166 -4.22 1.85 -1.47
C LYS A 166 -2.77 1.72 -1.01
N LYS A 167 -2.53 1.76 0.30
CA LYS A 167 -1.21 1.60 0.94
C LYS A 167 -1.21 0.29 1.71
N GLU A 168 -0.04 -0.33 1.76
CA GLU A 168 0.15 -1.56 2.54
C GLU A 168 0.10 -1.30 4.05
N VAL A 169 -0.16 -2.36 4.82
CA VAL A 169 -0.24 -2.28 6.29
C VAL A 169 1.03 -1.72 6.93
N GLY A 170 2.19 -1.93 6.31
CA GLY A 170 3.47 -1.44 6.80
C GLY A 170 3.66 0.07 6.69
N THR A 171 2.80 0.77 5.95
CA THR A 171 2.98 2.19 5.61
C THR A 171 1.72 3.03 5.75
N TYR A 172 0.54 2.40 5.69
CA TYR A 172 -0.71 3.08 6.01
C TYR A 172 -0.68 3.53 7.46
N LYS A 173 -0.95 4.82 7.69
CA LYS A 173 -1.05 5.43 9.02
C LYS A 173 -2.52 5.77 9.30
N PRO A 174 -3.20 4.99 10.15
CA PRO A 174 -4.58 5.27 10.52
C PRO A 174 -4.70 6.60 11.28
N LYS A 175 -5.87 7.22 11.19
CA LYS A 175 -6.27 8.40 11.93
C LYS A 175 -6.97 8.03 13.23
N ASN A 176 -7.07 8.99 14.14
CA ASN A 176 -7.81 8.82 15.37
C ASN A 176 -9.29 8.52 15.06
N TRP A 177 -9.84 7.52 15.75
CA TRP A 177 -11.17 6.95 15.58
C TRP A 177 -11.46 6.33 14.21
N GLU A 178 -10.43 6.09 13.39
CA GLU A 178 -10.61 5.45 12.10
C GLU A 178 -11.02 3.98 12.27
N HIS A 179 -12.01 3.54 11.48
CA HIS A 179 -12.43 2.16 11.42
C HIS A 179 -11.76 1.44 10.25
N ILE A 180 -10.85 0.55 10.57
CA ILE A 180 -10.15 -0.32 9.63
C ILE A 180 -10.80 -1.69 9.61
N GLN A 181 -11.13 -2.17 8.42
CA GLN A 181 -11.72 -3.49 8.21
C GLN A 181 -10.76 -4.36 7.40
N ALA A 182 -10.43 -5.55 7.90
CA ALA A 182 -9.78 -6.60 7.11
C ALA A 182 -10.83 -7.65 6.74
N ILE A 183 -11.18 -7.71 5.47
CA ILE A 183 -12.21 -8.61 4.95
C ILE A 183 -11.53 -9.71 4.14
N PHE A 184 -11.78 -10.96 4.50
CA PHE A 184 -11.33 -12.10 3.70
C PHE A 184 -12.20 -12.21 2.45
N SER A 185 -11.58 -12.14 1.26
CA SER A 185 -12.26 -11.94 -0.03
C SER A 185 -11.55 -12.70 -1.15
N THR A 186 -12.14 -12.68 -2.34
CA THR A 186 -11.57 -13.28 -3.56
C THR A 186 -11.25 -12.21 -4.61
N TYR A 187 -10.35 -12.53 -5.55
CA TYR A 187 -10.03 -11.69 -6.72
C TYR A 187 -10.14 -12.45 -8.04
#